data_AF-A0A4Y4KHP4-F1
#
_entry.id   AF-A0A4Y4KHP4-F1
#
_cell.length_a   1.000
_cell.length_b   1.000
_cell.length_c   1.000
_cell.angle_alpha   90.00
_cell.angle_beta   90.00
_cell.angle_gamma   90.00
#
_symmetry.space_group_name_H-M   'P 1'
#
loop_
_entity.id
_entity.type
_entity.pdbx_description
1 polymer ?
#
loop_
_entity_poly.entity_id
_entity_poly.type
_entity_poly.pdbx_seq_one_letter_code
_entity_poly.pdbx_strand_id
1 'polypeptide(L)'
;MPTTRATAHRAALLTLTFLLALSGAAPAAAADPPAPRDDIYRALKVDDVPAAYVVLVDVSSSMQDRGPDGVPLYTTVKRRLADFLDSLTPADQVAVVTFGRATGVVHPMSPANRTDGLFTRELPQSAKESASDHGAALDAAADQLDHSAAPVGAVLMLTDGAVNAPGSPYARPGSTAWQRLKSRYAALGADRKIMGYGLPLAEGTGVSDVLGNAFGAPRILPVDPTALGSQLSAAKDQVRAQKAVSLLRADQGGTVTVSVAGEGVRGAGGEHVTVGTGDRTGVRSRTLRVTLESKARHVPLTVRLTTTGSAGGPRSTPAGPTAPVTLRPGEKKTVPMTLTWRQEPRFSLVPGSRDFQARVGLRAEVSSAWTTTVRGSLGESTFSTGEPVVTALDLRGTVPGRPPGWLYPLVLLVLLLGSALVWHVHRRRNPELSGFLVVTDLRTGNRRTIPLHGREVTQETDAGQVRARVTVRGRQEAGRPVLVVRCERDAPRAGGERLRDTGTCELGKSTVLCGIGFSHATENEAVVLQ
;
A
#
# COMPACT_ATOMS: atom_id res chain seq x y z
N MET A 1 -69.00 -20.26 -1.71
CA MET A 1 -68.41 -21.32 -2.58
C MET A 1 -68.86 -21.03 -4.01
N PRO A 2 -68.06 -21.17 -5.09
CA PRO A 2 -66.63 -21.57 -5.25
C PRO A 2 -65.73 -20.38 -5.73
N THR A 3 -64.45 -20.26 -5.31
CA THR A 3 -63.17 -20.63 -6.03
C THR A 3 -63.03 -20.00 -7.44
N THR A 4 -61.94 -19.41 -7.92
CA THR A 4 -60.50 -19.79 -7.89
C THR A 4 -59.71 -18.71 -8.67
N ARG A 5 -58.60 -18.17 -8.13
CA ARG A 5 -57.19 -18.36 -8.56
C ARG A 5 -56.72 -17.77 -9.91
N ALA A 6 -55.64 -16.99 -9.79
CA ALA A 6 -54.34 -17.12 -10.49
C ALA A 6 -53.99 -16.21 -11.69
N THR A 7 -52.80 -15.59 -11.54
CA THR A 7 -51.79 -15.17 -12.53
C THR A 7 -52.09 -13.90 -13.34
N ALA A 8 -51.15 -12.98 -13.58
CA ALA A 8 -49.73 -13.20 -13.79
C ALA A 8 -48.84 -12.03 -13.30
N HIS A 9 -48.00 -12.34 -12.31
CA HIS A 9 -46.66 -11.77 -12.15
C HIS A 9 -45.83 -12.11 -13.39
N ARG A 10 -45.53 -11.14 -14.27
CA ARG A 10 -44.47 -11.26 -15.33
C ARG A 10 -44.33 -9.95 -16.12
N ALA A 11 -43.94 -8.85 -15.48
CA ALA A 11 -43.65 -7.60 -16.21
C ALA A 11 -42.68 -6.63 -15.48
N ALA A 12 -41.93 -7.08 -14.47
CA ALA A 12 -41.09 -6.17 -13.67
C ALA A 12 -39.66 -6.73 -13.42
N LEU A 13 -39.09 -7.41 -14.42
CA LEU A 13 -37.79 -8.07 -14.30
C LEU A 13 -37.01 -7.99 -15.62
N LEU A 14 -36.95 -6.81 -16.24
CA LEU A 14 -36.16 -6.59 -17.47
C LEU A 14 -35.65 -5.15 -17.66
N THR A 15 -35.64 -4.33 -16.60
CA THR A 15 -35.17 -2.93 -16.62
C THR A 15 -34.15 -2.60 -15.52
N LEU A 16 -33.45 -3.62 -14.98
CA LEU A 16 -32.39 -3.40 -13.97
C LEU A 16 -31.00 -3.91 -14.37
N THR A 17 -30.82 -4.41 -15.60
CA THR A 17 -29.52 -4.96 -16.06
C THR A 17 -28.75 -4.05 -17.02
N PHE A 18 -29.32 -2.93 -17.49
CA PHE A 18 -28.64 -2.04 -18.44
C PHE A 18 -27.97 -0.80 -17.82
N LEU A 19 -28.09 -0.59 -16.50
CA LEU A 19 -27.51 0.56 -15.79
C LEU A 19 -26.20 0.25 -15.03
N LEU A 20 -25.70 -1.00 -15.09
CA LEU A 20 -24.43 -1.40 -14.45
C LEU A 20 -23.21 -1.41 -15.39
N ALA A 21 -23.39 -1.19 -16.69
CA ALA A 21 -22.30 -1.22 -17.68
C ALA A 21 -21.64 0.15 -17.95
N LEU A 22 -22.13 1.23 -17.32
CA LEU A 22 -21.52 2.58 -17.39
C LEU A 22 -20.63 2.87 -16.16
N SER A 23 -20.02 1.82 -15.59
CA SER A 23 -18.86 1.98 -14.72
C SER A 23 -17.69 2.45 -15.58
N GLY A 24 -17.68 3.75 -15.91
CA GLY A 24 -16.60 4.38 -16.64
C GLY A 24 -15.29 4.06 -15.93
N ALA A 25 -14.46 3.23 -16.56
CA ALA A 25 -13.08 3.08 -16.17
C ALA A 25 -12.49 4.49 -16.13
N ALA A 26 -12.10 4.95 -14.94
CA ALA A 26 -11.42 6.22 -14.80
C ALA A 26 -10.28 6.25 -15.83
N PRO A 27 -10.12 7.33 -16.62
CA PRO A 27 -9.08 7.41 -17.61
C PRO A 27 -7.76 7.08 -16.92
N ALA A 28 -7.09 6.02 -17.40
CA ALA A 28 -5.76 5.69 -16.95
C ALA A 28 -4.94 6.97 -17.09
N ALA A 29 -4.47 7.52 -15.96
CA ALA A 29 -3.69 8.74 -15.96
C ALA A 29 -2.56 8.55 -16.98
N ALA A 30 -2.56 9.37 -18.03
CA ALA A 30 -1.63 9.23 -19.13
C ALA A 30 -0.21 9.24 -18.56
N ALA A 31 0.53 8.18 -18.82
CA ALA A 31 1.94 8.11 -18.45
C ALA A 31 2.66 9.30 -19.10
N ASP A 32 3.58 9.94 -18.36
CA ASP A 32 4.39 11.03 -18.90
C ASP A 32 5.06 10.59 -20.22
N PRO A 33 5.10 11.45 -21.25
CA PRO A 33 5.71 11.11 -22.51
C PRO A 33 7.19 10.72 -22.29
N PRO A 34 7.71 9.68 -22.99
CA PRO A 34 9.10 9.28 -22.87
C PRO A 34 10.05 10.44 -23.18
N ALA A 35 11.09 10.61 -22.35
CA ALA A 35 12.10 11.64 -22.59
C ALA A 35 12.91 11.33 -23.86
N PRO A 36 13.16 12.31 -24.75
CA PRO A 36 14.02 12.13 -25.90
C PRO A 36 15.45 11.70 -25.50
N ARG A 37 16.09 10.89 -26.34
CA ARG A 37 17.45 10.38 -26.09
C ARG A 37 18.47 11.50 -25.87
N ASP A 38 18.40 12.56 -26.66
CA ASP A 38 19.35 13.68 -26.58
C ASP A 38 19.19 14.49 -25.28
N ASP A 39 17.97 14.58 -24.74
CA ASP A 39 17.73 15.22 -23.46
C ASP A 39 18.35 14.41 -22.31
N ILE A 40 18.27 13.08 -22.39
CA ILE A 40 18.96 12.19 -21.45
C ILE A 40 20.48 12.38 -21.56
N TYR A 41 21.04 12.41 -22.76
CA TYR A 41 22.48 12.62 -22.96
C TYR A 41 22.96 13.95 -22.39
N ARG A 42 22.19 15.02 -22.59
CA ARG A 42 22.49 16.34 -22.05
C ARG A 42 22.41 16.37 -20.52
N ALA A 43 21.37 15.76 -19.95
CA ALA A 43 21.19 15.70 -18.50
C ALA A 43 22.29 14.87 -17.81
N LEU A 44 22.72 13.78 -18.45
CA LEU A 44 23.82 12.93 -18.00
C LEU A 44 25.21 13.50 -18.28
N LYS A 45 25.32 14.55 -19.09
CA LYS A 45 26.60 15.07 -19.62
C LYS A 45 27.46 13.96 -20.23
N VAL A 46 26.86 13.14 -21.09
CA VAL A 46 27.52 11.97 -21.70
C VAL A 46 28.83 12.33 -22.41
N ASP A 47 28.92 13.54 -22.94
CA ASP A 47 30.08 14.02 -23.68
C ASP A 47 31.30 14.31 -22.76
N ASP A 48 31.07 14.46 -21.45
CA ASP A 48 32.12 14.60 -20.41
C ASP A 48 32.62 13.24 -19.91
N VAL A 49 31.91 12.14 -20.19
CA VAL A 49 32.33 10.78 -19.83
C VAL A 49 33.33 10.29 -20.89
N PRO A 50 34.57 9.89 -20.51
CA PRO A 50 35.55 9.43 -21.48
C PRO A 50 35.12 8.11 -22.12
N ALA A 51 35.37 7.93 -23.42
CA ALA A 51 35.46 6.62 -24.05
C ALA A 51 36.87 6.41 -24.64
N ALA A 52 37.30 5.16 -24.69
CA ALA A 52 38.52 4.75 -25.36
C ALA A 52 38.20 4.15 -26.73
N TYR A 53 38.71 4.76 -27.78
CA TYR A 53 38.60 4.26 -29.15
C TYR A 53 39.94 3.70 -29.59
N VAL A 54 39.97 2.46 -30.06
CA VAL A 54 41.14 1.92 -30.78
C VAL A 54 40.74 1.68 -32.22
N VAL A 55 41.35 2.41 -33.14
CA VAL A 55 41.08 2.29 -34.57
C VAL A 55 42.16 1.43 -35.21
N LEU A 56 41.76 0.28 -35.77
CA LEU A 56 42.63 -0.63 -36.50
C LEU A 56 42.47 -0.36 -37.99
N VAL A 57 43.55 0.07 -38.64
CA VAL A 57 43.59 0.43 -40.04
C VAL A 57 44.41 -0.60 -40.81
N ASP A 58 43.76 -1.32 -41.73
CA ASP A 58 44.46 -2.23 -42.63
C ASP A 58 45.36 -1.43 -43.60
N VAL A 59 46.63 -1.82 -43.70
CA VAL A 59 47.64 -1.23 -44.59
C VAL A 59 48.20 -2.24 -45.59
N SER A 60 47.47 -3.33 -45.84
CA SER A 60 47.77 -4.31 -46.88
C SER A 60 47.60 -3.74 -48.29
N SER A 61 48.25 -4.35 -49.27
CA SER A 61 48.24 -3.86 -50.65
C SER A 61 46.86 -3.88 -51.30
N SER A 62 45.93 -4.73 -50.86
CA SER A 62 44.53 -4.73 -51.35
C SER A 62 43.84 -3.40 -51.08
N MET A 63 44.19 -2.71 -49.99
CA MET A 63 43.63 -1.40 -49.66
C MET A 63 43.99 -0.30 -50.69
N GLN A 64 44.85 -0.59 -51.67
CA GLN A 64 45.10 0.28 -52.84
C GLN A 64 44.09 0.09 -53.97
N ASP A 65 43.26 -0.95 -53.91
CA ASP A 65 42.19 -1.18 -54.87
C ASP A 65 41.20 -0.02 -54.84
N ARG A 66 40.64 0.29 -56.01
CA ARG A 66 39.72 1.41 -56.16
C ARG A 66 38.36 1.04 -55.56
N GLY A 67 37.89 1.90 -54.65
CA GLY A 67 36.53 1.83 -54.13
C GLY A 67 35.48 2.28 -55.14
N PRO A 68 34.19 2.33 -54.73
CA PRO A 68 33.08 2.74 -55.60
C PRO A 68 33.21 4.16 -56.17
N ASP A 69 33.99 5.04 -55.52
CA ASP A 69 34.27 6.41 -55.94
C ASP A 69 35.51 6.53 -56.86
N GLY A 70 36.12 5.41 -57.25
CA GLY A 70 37.31 5.37 -58.10
C GLY A 70 38.61 5.74 -57.38
N VAL A 71 38.55 5.99 -56.07
CA VAL A 71 39.69 6.36 -55.21
C VAL A 71 40.17 5.12 -54.45
N PRO A 72 41.48 4.96 -54.15
CA PRO A 72 41.96 3.87 -53.32
C PRO A 72 41.22 3.80 -51.97
N LEU A 73 40.81 2.60 -51.55
CA LEU A 73 40.08 2.39 -50.29
C LEU A 73 40.81 3.01 -49.08
N TYR A 74 42.13 2.84 -49.00
CA TYR A 74 42.96 3.43 -47.95
C TYR A 74 42.85 4.95 -47.87
N THR A 75 42.79 5.64 -49.02
CA THR A 75 42.61 7.10 -49.06
C THR A 75 41.25 7.51 -48.53
N THR A 76 40.20 6.75 -48.88
CA THR A 76 38.86 6.96 -48.32
C THR A 76 38.83 6.73 -46.81
N VAL A 77 39.51 5.68 -46.31
CA VAL A 77 39.65 5.44 -44.88
C VAL A 77 40.35 6.60 -44.17
N LYS A 78 41.50 7.08 -44.68
CA LYS A 78 42.21 8.23 -44.06
C LYS A 78 41.31 9.46 -43.95
N ARG A 79 40.57 9.79 -45.01
CA ARG A 79 39.64 10.93 -45.03
C ARG A 79 38.51 10.76 -44.00
N ARG A 80 37.82 9.62 -44.00
CA ARG A 80 36.69 9.37 -43.09
C ARG A 80 37.11 9.22 -41.64
N LEU A 81 38.31 8.68 -41.41
CA LEU A 81 38.91 8.61 -40.09
C LEU A 81 39.20 10.03 -39.56
N ALA A 82 39.71 10.95 -40.39
CA ALA A 82 39.90 12.34 -39.99
C ALA A 82 38.57 12.98 -39.54
N ASP A 83 37.53 12.88 -40.38
CA ASP A 83 36.20 13.38 -40.05
C ASP A 83 35.66 12.79 -38.73
N PHE A 84 35.90 11.50 -38.49
CA PHE A 84 35.49 10.81 -37.26
C PHE A 84 36.22 11.34 -36.03
N LEU A 85 37.56 11.45 -36.09
CA LEU A 85 38.38 11.94 -34.97
C LEU A 85 38.05 13.38 -34.62
N ASP A 86 37.83 14.24 -35.62
CA ASP A 86 37.41 15.63 -35.42
C ASP A 86 36.04 15.75 -34.75
N SER A 87 35.21 14.70 -34.85
CA SER A 87 33.91 14.67 -34.21
C SER A 87 33.97 14.24 -32.73
N LEU A 88 35.06 13.61 -32.27
CA LEU A 88 35.17 13.09 -30.91
C LEU A 88 35.19 14.22 -29.87
N THR A 89 34.77 13.92 -28.63
CA THR A 89 34.79 14.94 -27.57
C THR A 89 36.20 15.04 -26.97
N PRO A 90 36.58 16.18 -26.37
CA PRO A 90 37.89 16.32 -25.74
C PRO A 90 38.14 15.34 -24.57
N ALA A 91 37.08 14.76 -23.99
CA ALA A 91 37.17 13.74 -22.95
C ALA A 91 37.49 12.35 -23.52
N ASP A 92 37.23 12.11 -24.81
CA ASP A 92 37.52 10.83 -25.45
C ASP A 92 39.03 10.62 -25.60
N GLN A 93 39.42 9.34 -25.63
CA GLN A 93 40.77 8.89 -25.87
C GLN A 93 40.79 8.05 -27.13
N VAL A 94 41.87 8.17 -27.91
CA VAL A 94 42.04 7.43 -29.15
C VAL A 94 43.43 6.81 -29.22
N ALA A 95 43.50 5.59 -29.72
CA ALA A 95 44.70 4.99 -30.27
C ALA A 95 44.45 4.59 -31.73
N VAL A 96 45.48 4.68 -32.55
CA VAL A 96 45.44 4.21 -33.95
C VAL A 96 46.53 3.18 -34.15
N VAL A 97 46.12 2.02 -34.63
CA VAL A 97 46.98 0.88 -34.91
C VAL A 97 46.88 0.58 -36.39
N THR A 98 48.01 0.55 -37.09
CA THR A 98 48.07 0.03 -38.45
C THR A 98 48.40 -1.46 -38.40
N PHE A 99 47.80 -2.22 -39.30
CA PHE A 99 48.11 -3.64 -39.40
C PHE A 99 48.20 -4.11 -40.84
N GLY A 100 49.16 -4.98 -41.07
CA GLY A 100 49.38 -5.70 -42.31
C GLY A 100 50.11 -6.99 -41.99
N ARG A 101 51.28 -7.24 -42.58
CA ARG A 101 52.16 -8.32 -42.11
C ARG A 101 52.75 -8.01 -40.75
N ALA A 102 53.06 -6.73 -40.51
CA ALA A 102 53.45 -6.20 -39.22
C ALA A 102 52.32 -5.35 -38.62
N THR A 103 52.25 -5.29 -37.30
CA THR A 103 51.34 -4.42 -36.55
C THR A 103 52.14 -3.29 -35.90
N GLY A 104 51.65 -2.07 -36.02
CA GLY A 104 52.29 -0.89 -35.44
C GLY A 104 51.28 0.05 -34.77
N VAL A 105 51.57 0.47 -33.55
CA VAL A 105 50.81 1.55 -32.88
C VAL A 105 51.35 2.88 -33.41
N VAL A 106 50.66 3.46 -34.39
CA VAL A 106 51.07 4.75 -34.99
C VAL A 106 50.68 5.92 -34.11
N HIS A 107 49.60 5.77 -33.34
CA HIS A 107 49.15 6.74 -32.36
C HIS A 107 48.80 6.00 -31.05
N PRO A 108 49.64 6.12 -30.00
CA PRO A 108 49.33 5.53 -28.69
C PRO A 108 48.06 6.12 -28.08
N MET A 109 47.42 5.38 -27.18
CA MET A 109 46.21 5.82 -26.47
C MET A 109 46.43 7.19 -25.81
N SER A 110 45.75 8.22 -26.32
CA SER A 110 45.87 9.59 -25.84
C SER A 110 44.55 10.37 -26.03
N PRO A 111 44.36 11.52 -25.36
CA PRO A 111 43.17 12.34 -25.57
C PRO A 111 42.92 12.69 -27.04
N ALA A 112 41.66 12.68 -27.49
CA ALA A 112 41.28 12.84 -28.90
C ALA A 112 41.68 14.20 -29.51
N ASN A 113 41.98 15.21 -28.68
CA ASN A 113 42.50 16.50 -29.13
C ASN A 113 44.02 16.51 -29.40
N ARG A 114 44.70 15.36 -29.33
CA ARG A 114 46.15 15.22 -29.59
C ARG A 114 46.47 14.45 -30.87
N THR A 115 45.66 14.59 -31.91
CA THR A 115 45.81 13.87 -33.19
C THR A 115 46.65 14.64 -34.24
N ASP A 116 47.41 15.65 -33.79
CA ASP A 116 48.17 16.56 -34.65
C ASP A 116 49.23 15.87 -35.51
N GLY A 117 48.99 15.83 -36.82
CA GLY A 117 49.90 15.23 -37.79
C GLY A 117 49.77 13.72 -37.93
N LEU A 118 48.75 13.09 -37.31
CA LEU A 118 48.42 11.68 -37.49
C LEU A 118 48.33 11.30 -38.98
N PHE A 119 47.58 12.08 -39.77
CA PHE A 119 47.32 11.75 -41.18
C PHE A 119 48.47 12.10 -42.13
N THR A 120 49.33 13.05 -41.74
CA THR A 120 50.41 13.57 -42.59
C THR A 120 51.76 12.93 -42.28
N ARG A 121 52.02 12.52 -41.02
CA ARG A 121 53.32 12.03 -40.56
C ARG A 121 53.30 10.61 -40.01
N GLU A 122 52.27 10.23 -39.25
CA GLU A 122 52.26 8.96 -38.51
C GLU A 122 51.66 7.82 -39.34
N LEU A 123 50.52 8.04 -39.99
CA LEU A 123 49.93 7.06 -40.90
C LEU A 123 50.75 6.92 -42.18
N PRO A 124 50.97 5.69 -42.67
CA PRO A 124 51.61 5.45 -43.96
C PRO A 124 50.95 6.24 -45.09
N GLN A 125 51.74 6.70 -46.06
CA GLN A 125 51.22 7.40 -47.24
C GLN A 125 50.45 6.46 -48.18
N SER A 126 50.81 5.17 -48.19
CA SER A 126 50.19 4.13 -49.02
C SER A 126 50.20 2.80 -48.27
N ALA A 127 49.16 2.01 -48.46
CA ALA A 127 49.04 0.64 -47.99
C ALA A 127 49.82 -0.31 -48.93
N LYS A 128 50.83 -1.01 -48.40
CA LYS A 128 51.80 -1.79 -49.19
C LYS A 128 52.14 -3.15 -48.59
N GLU A 129 51.56 -3.48 -47.44
CA GLU A 129 51.88 -4.72 -46.74
C GLU A 129 51.34 -5.94 -47.49
N SER A 130 52.08 -7.05 -47.49
CA SER A 130 51.73 -8.25 -48.28
C SER A 130 50.67 -9.16 -47.62
N ALA A 131 50.27 -8.84 -46.39
CA ALA A 131 49.43 -9.69 -45.54
C ALA A 131 48.58 -8.82 -44.59
N SER A 132 47.61 -9.42 -43.90
CA SER A 132 46.71 -8.76 -42.93
C SER A 132 46.55 -9.61 -41.65
N ASP A 133 47.34 -9.31 -40.62
CA ASP A 133 47.29 -9.96 -39.30
C ASP A 133 46.32 -9.27 -38.36
N HIS A 134 45.07 -9.71 -38.43
CA HIS A 134 43.98 -9.19 -37.62
C HIS A 134 44.12 -9.53 -36.13
N GLY A 135 44.72 -10.68 -35.81
CA GLY A 135 44.85 -11.13 -34.42
C GLY A 135 45.93 -10.34 -33.69
N ALA A 136 47.07 -10.07 -34.34
CA ALA A 136 48.08 -9.17 -33.79
C ALA A 136 47.57 -7.74 -33.62
N ALA A 137 46.76 -7.25 -34.58
CA ALA A 137 46.11 -5.94 -34.46
C ALA A 137 45.18 -5.85 -33.24
N LEU A 138 44.38 -6.90 -33.00
CA LEU A 138 43.50 -6.98 -31.84
C LEU A 138 44.27 -7.14 -30.52
N ASP A 139 45.38 -7.86 -30.50
CA ASP A 139 46.22 -7.95 -29.29
C ASP A 139 46.85 -6.59 -28.94
N ALA A 140 47.38 -5.88 -29.94
CA ALA A 140 47.84 -4.50 -29.77
C ALA A 140 46.71 -3.57 -29.31
N ALA A 141 45.49 -3.78 -29.79
CA ALA A 141 44.33 -3.01 -29.34
C ALA A 141 43.98 -3.28 -27.87
N ALA A 142 44.08 -4.54 -27.42
CA ALA A 142 43.93 -4.89 -26.03
C ALA A 142 45.00 -4.20 -25.16
N ASP A 143 46.26 -4.16 -25.61
CA ASP A 143 47.33 -3.38 -24.95
C ASP A 143 46.95 -1.90 -24.82
N GLN A 144 46.44 -1.27 -25.87
CA GLN A 144 46.05 0.16 -25.80
C GLN A 144 44.86 0.40 -24.87
N LEU A 145 43.90 -0.52 -24.81
CA LEU A 145 42.77 -0.43 -23.87
C LEU A 145 43.20 -0.60 -22.41
N ASP A 146 44.24 -1.38 -22.12
CA ASP A 146 44.81 -1.50 -20.77
C ASP A 146 45.38 -0.17 -20.25
N HIS A 147 45.79 0.74 -21.13
CA HIS A 147 46.29 2.07 -20.76
C HIS A 147 45.18 3.10 -20.52
N SER A 148 43.92 2.76 -20.75
CA SER A 148 42.78 3.65 -20.51
C SER A 148 42.02 3.25 -19.25
N ALA A 149 41.49 4.23 -18.52
CA ALA A 149 40.53 4.02 -17.44
C ALA A 149 39.08 4.32 -17.86
N ALA A 150 38.82 4.53 -19.16
CA ALA A 150 37.49 4.87 -19.64
C ALA A 150 36.47 3.73 -19.35
N PRO A 151 35.24 4.06 -18.89
CA PRO A 151 34.21 3.07 -18.59
C PRO A 151 33.64 2.37 -19.84
N VAL A 152 33.92 2.91 -21.03
CA VAL A 152 33.50 2.36 -22.32
C VAL A 152 34.70 2.35 -23.27
N GLY A 153 34.93 1.21 -23.90
CA GLY A 153 35.93 1.02 -24.96
C GLY A 153 35.30 0.52 -26.26
N ALA A 154 35.82 0.98 -27.39
CA ALA A 154 35.42 0.56 -28.72
C ALA A 154 36.64 0.27 -29.57
N VAL A 155 36.68 -0.92 -30.19
CA VAL A 155 37.69 -1.29 -31.18
C VAL A 155 37.03 -1.26 -32.55
N LEU A 156 37.53 -0.41 -33.45
CA LEU A 156 37.00 -0.22 -34.80
C LEU A 156 37.98 -0.79 -35.80
N MET A 157 37.59 -1.85 -36.51
CA MET A 157 38.44 -2.52 -37.49
C MET A 157 38.01 -2.17 -38.91
N LEU A 158 38.91 -1.52 -39.65
CA LEU A 158 38.71 -1.05 -41.03
C LEU A 158 39.59 -1.91 -41.95
N THR A 159 38.98 -2.78 -42.76
CA THR A 159 39.71 -3.71 -43.65
C THR A 159 38.88 -4.13 -44.85
N ASP A 160 39.57 -4.44 -45.94
CA ASP A 160 39.04 -5.00 -47.18
C ASP A 160 39.44 -6.46 -47.43
N GLY A 161 40.22 -7.05 -46.52
CA GLY A 161 40.86 -8.36 -46.72
C GLY A 161 40.41 -9.42 -45.73
N ALA A 162 40.54 -10.68 -46.15
CA ALA A 162 40.44 -11.83 -45.25
C ALA A 162 41.69 -11.95 -44.37
N VAL A 163 41.61 -12.74 -43.30
CA VAL A 163 42.79 -13.07 -42.48
C VAL A 163 43.87 -13.71 -43.34
N ASN A 164 45.02 -13.04 -43.43
CA ASN A 164 46.20 -13.54 -44.11
C ASN A 164 47.42 -13.20 -43.24
N ALA A 165 47.76 -14.09 -42.30
CA ALA A 165 48.80 -13.82 -41.29
C ALA A 165 49.88 -14.93 -41.29
N PRO A 166 50.65 -15.10 -42.38
CA PRO A 166 51.62 -16.19 -42.48
C PRO A 166 52.71 -16.06 -41.40
N GLY A 167 52.92 -17.12 -40.63
CA GLY A 167 53.91 -17.15 -39.54
C GLY A 167 53.44 -16.53 -38.22
N SER A 168 52.23 -15.99 -38.17
CA SER A 168 51.64 -15.44 -36.94
C SER A 168 51.02 -16.52 -36.04
N PRO A 169 51.06 -16.37 -34.70
CA PRO A 169 50.26 -17.18 -33.78
C PRO A 169 48.74 -17.13 -34.07
N TYR A 170 48.31 -16.07 -34.77
CA TYR A 170 46.91 -15.81 -35.14
C TYR A 170 46.55 -16.31 -36.55
N ALA A 171 47.47 -16.96 -37.27
CA ALA A 171 47.28 -17.45 -38.64
C ALA A 171 46.04 -18.35 -38.83
N ARG A 172 45.63 -19.05 -37.78
CA ARG A 172 44.46 -19.93 -37.78
C ARG A 172 43.46 -19.46 -36.73
N PRO A 173 42.23 -19.05 -37.11
CA PRO A 173 41.15 -18.80 -36.17
C PRO A 173 40.96 -19.97 -35.21
N GLY A 174 40.68 -19.68 -33.94
CA GLY A 174 40.50 -20.70 -32.90
C GLY A 174 41.79 -21.28 -32.31
N SER A 175 42.98 -20.83 -32.75
CA SER A 175 44.25 -21.19 -32.11
C SER A 175 44.28 -20.81 -30.62
N THR A 176 45.25 -21.35 -29.87
CA THR A 176 45.46 -20.97 -28.46
C THR A 176 45.69 -19.48 -28.26
N ALA A 177 46.27 -18.79 -29.26
CA ALA A 177 46.45 -17.34 -29.23
C ALA A 177 45.11 -16.60 -29.30
N TRP A 178 44.19 -17.04 -30.18
CA TRP A 178 42.82 -16.51 -30.24
C TRP A 178 42.04 -16.76 -28.95
N GLN A 179 42.17 -17.93 -28.33
CA GLN A 179 41.52 -18.22 -27.05
C GLN A 179 42.01 -17.30 -25.93
N ARG A 180 43.33 -17.06 -25.83
CA ARG A 180 43.91 -16.12 -24.87
C ARG A 180 43.42 -14.69 -25.12
N LEU A 181 43.39 -14.27 -26.38
CA LEU A 181 42.90 -12.95 -26.77
C LEU A 181 41.42 -12.77 -26.37
N LYS A 182 40.59 -13.78 -26.59
CA LYS A 182 39.19 -13.80 -26.13
C LYS A 182 39.08 -13.63 -24.61
N SER A 183 39.86 -14.41 -23.86
CA SER A 183 39.91 -14.30 -22.39
C SER A 183 40.38 -12.92 -21.93
N ARG A 184 41.34 -12.32 -22.64
CA ARG A 184 41.86 -10.98 -22.35
C ARG A 184 40.78 -9.91 -22.55
N TYR A 185 40.04 -9.95 -23.64
CA TYR A 185 38.92 -9.02 -23.86
C TYR A 185 37.77 -9.24 -22.87
N ALA A 186 37.51 -10.48 -22.46
CA ALA A 186 36.54 -10.76 -21.40
C ALA A 186 36.99 -10.16 -20.06
N ALA A 187 38.26 -10.27 -19.71
CA ALA A 187 38.83 -9.67 -18.50
C ALA A 187 38.80 -8.14 -18.55
N LEU A 188 39.20 -7.53 -19.68
CA LEU A 188 39.05 -6.10 -19.95
C LEU A 188 37.61 -5.63 -19.80
N GLY A 189 36.64 -6.47 -20.18
CA GLY A 189 35.21 -6.21 -20.11
C GLY A 189 34.55 -6.48 -18.75
N ALA A 190 35.30 -6.91 -17.73
CA ALA A 190 34.75 -7.24 -16.43
C ALA A 190 34.21 -5.99 -15.70
N ASP A 191 34.99 -4.90 -15.74
CA ASP A 191 34.67 -3.65 -15.02
C ASP A 191 34.17 -2.52 -15.93
N ARG A 192 34.21 -2.73 -17.26
CA ARG A 192 33.87 -1.74 -18.27
C ARG A 192 33.27 -2.38 -19.51
N LYS A 193 32.57 -1.59 -20.32
CA LYS A 193 31.98 -2.12 -21.56
C LYS A 193 32.97 -1.99 -22.72
N ILE A 194 33.46 -3.11 -23.24
CA ILE A 194 34.26 -3.13 -24.48
C ILE A 194 33.42 -3.66 -25.64
N MET A 195 33.52 -3.01 -26.80
CA MET A 195 32.79 -3.39 -28.02
C MET A 195 33.75 -3.50 -29.21
N GLY A 196 33.56 -4.51 -30.05
CA GLY A 196 34.23 -4.64 -31.35
C GLY A 196 33.29 -4.25 -32.50
N TYR A 197 33.74 -3.35 -33.36
CA TYR A 197 33.07 -2.93 -34.59
C TYR A 197 33.88 -3.36 -35.80
N GLY A 198 33.25 -4.11 -36.70
CA GLY A 198 33.81 -4.47 -38.00
C GLY A 198 33.24 -3.58 -39.08
N LEU A 199 34.12 -2.93 -39.84
CA LEU A 199 33.79 -2.08 -40.96
C LEU A 199 34.40 -2.69 -42.24
N PRO A 200 33.75 -3.73 -42.81
CA PRO A 200 34.23 -4.36 -44.02
C PRO A 200 34.12 -3.39 -45.20
N LEU A 201 35.22 -3.18 -45.92
CA LEU A 201 35.30 -2.28 -47.08
C LEU A 201 35.07 -3.01 -48.41
N ALA A 202 35.09 -4.34 -48.37
CA ALA A 202 34.79 -5.23 -49.48
C ALA A 202 33.96 -6.43 -49.00
N GLU A 203 33.40 -7.20 -49.93
CA GLU A 203 32.74 -8.46 -49.60
C GLU A 203 33.78 -9.54 -49.26
N GLY A 204 33.39 -10.56 -48.48
CA GLY A 204 34.24 -11.73 -48.23
C GLY A 204 35.41 -11.53 -47.26
N THR A 205 35.47 -10.42 -46.52
CA THR A 205 36.56 -10.11 -45.58
C THR A 205 36.62 -11.00 -44.34
N GLY A 206 35.54 -11.71 -44.00
CA GLY A 206 35.50 -12.56 -42.80
C GLY A 206 35.65 -11.80 -41.47
N VAL A 207 35.50 -10.46 -41.46
CA VAL A 207 35.65 -9.61 -40.26
C VAL A 207 34.72 -10.04 -39.12
N SER A 208 33.54 -10.55 -39.46
CA SER A 208 32.60 -11.12 -38.48
C SER A 208 33.20 -12.27 -37.70
N ASP A 209 33.87 -13.20 -38.38
CA ASP A 209 34.48 -14.38 -37.76
C ASP A 209 35.69 -13.98 -36.93
N VAL A 210 36.50 -13.04 -37.44
CA VAL A 210 37.67 -12.48 -36.74
C VAL A 210 37.26 -11.83 -35.42
N LEU A 211 36.35 -10.87 -35.46
CA LEU A 211 35.90 -10.17 -34.26
C LEU A 211 35.07 -11.09 -33.36
N GLY A 212 34.37 -12.09 -33.93
CA GLY A 212 33.62 -13.10 -33.20
C GLY A 212 34.52 -13.95 -32.30
N ASN A 213 35.73 -14.28 -32.79
CA ASN A 213 36.73 -15.00 -32.01
C ASN A 213 37.26 -14.20 -30.81
N ALA A 214 37.31 -12.86 -30.89
CA ALA A 214 37.79 -12.01 -29.80
C ALA A 214 36.68 -11.54 -28.83
N PHE A 215 35.56 -11.02 -29.37
CA PHE A 215 34.51 -10.34 -28.58
C PHE A 215 33.24 -11.19 -28.36
N GLY A 216 33.11 -12.34 -29.02
CA GLY A 216 31.94 -13.22 -28.95
C GLY A 216 30.71 -12.71 -29.72
N ALA A 217 30.35 -11.44 -29.58
CA ALA A 217 29.22 -10.80 -30.27
C ALA A 217 29.63 -9.42 -30.82
N PRO A 218 30.48 -9.36 -31.85
CA PRO A 218 30.87 -8.10 -32.48
C PRO A 218 29.71 -7.49 -33.28
N ARG A 219 29.81 -6.19 -33.56
CA ARG A 219 28.88 -5.51 -34.45
C ARG A 219 29.54 -5.31 -35.80
N ILE A 220 28.93 -5.88 -36.84
CA ILE A 220 29.40 -5.72 -38.21
C ILE A 220 28.49 -4.71 -38.88
N LEU A 221 29.09 -3.64 -39.37
CA LEU A 221 28.38 -2.62 -40.12
C LEU A 221 28.28 -3.06 -41.60
N PRO A 222 27.28 -2.58 -42.35
CA PRO A 222 27.08 -2.98 -43.75
C PRO A 222 28.35 -2.78 -44.61
N VAL A 223 28.54 -3.60 -45.64
CA VAL A 223 29.66 -3.45 -46.58
C VAL A 223 29.35 -2.29 -47.52
N ASP A 224 29.81 -1.07 -47.19
CA ASP A 224 29.68 0.09 -48.07
C ASP A 224 30.73 1.17 -47.71
N PRO A 225 31.81 1.27 -48.48
CA PRO A 225 32.84 2.30 -48.28
C PRO A 225 32.31 3.73 -48.36
N THR A 226 31.23 3.97 -49.12
CA THR A 226 30.63 5.31 -49.25
C THR A 226 29.84 5.68 -48.00
N ALA A 227 29.27 4.70 -47.29
CA ALA A 227 28.59 4.85 -46.01
C ALA A 227 29.53 4.83 -44.80
N LEU A 228 30.85 4.66 -44.99
CA LEU A 228 31.81 4.57 -43.89
C LEU A 228 31.67 5.72 -42.85
N GLY A 229 31.40 6.95 -43.31
CA GLY A 229 31.17 8.08 -42.41
C GLY A 229 29.93 7.92 -41.53
N SER A 230 28.80 7.49 -42.09
CA SER A 230 27.56 7.26 -41.31
C SER A 230 27.69 6.04 -40.39
N GLN A 231 28.48 5.05 -40.79
CA GLN A 231 28.81 3.86 -39.99
C GLN A 231 29.67 4.22 -38.77
N LEU A 232 30.71 5.04 -38.95
CA LEU A 232 31.52 5.56 -37.85
C LEU A 232 30.68 6.42 -36.90
N SER A 233 29.76 7.24 -37.44
CA SER A 233 28.79 7.98 -36.63
C SER A 233 27.87 7.05 -35.83
N ALA A 234 27.38 5.97 -36.44
CA ALA A 234 26.53 5.00 -35.74
C ALA A 234 27.29 4.27 -34.62
N ALA A 235 28.58 3.94 -34.84
CA ALA A 235 29.44 3.39 -33.80
C ALA A 235 29.63 4.37 -32.64
N LYS A 236 29.86 5.66 -32.94
CA LYS A 236 29.94 6.73 -31.94
C LYS A 236 28.63 6.89 -31.16
N ASP A 237 27.49 6.92 -31.82
CA ASP A 237 26.19 7.04 -31.17
C ASP A 237 25.90 5.86 -30.23
N GLN A 238 26.33 4.66 -30.61
CA GLN A 238 26.26 3.50 -29.75
C GLN A 238 27.21 3.60 -28.55
N VAL A 239 28.42 4.13 -28.73
CA VAL A 239 29.33 4.41 -27.61
C VAL A 239 28.73 5.42 -26.65
N ARG A 240 28.11 6.51 -27.14
CA ARG A 240 27.37 7.48 -26.32
C ARG A 240 26.22 6.81 -25.56
N ALA A 241 25.49 5.89 -26.21
CA ALA A 241 24.45 5.12 -25.53
C ALA A 241 25.03 4.27 -24.39
N GLN A 242 26.17 3.61 -24.61
CA GLN A 242 26.82 2.81 -23.56
C GLN A 242 27.39 3.66 -22.42
N LYS A 243 27.90 4.87 -22.71
CA LYS A 243 28.30 5.84 -21.67
C LYS A 243 27.10 6.26 -20.82
N ALA A 244 25.96 6.53 -21.45
CA ALA A 244 24.73 6.82 -20.71
C ALA A 244 24.33 5.64 -19.82
N VAL A 245 24.30 4.43 -20.37
CA VAL A 245 23.95 3.21 -19.62
C VAL A 245 24.92 2.97 -18.45
N SER A 246 26.22 3.19 -18.63
CA SER A 246 27.19 2.98 -17.54
C SER A 246 26.94 3.91 -16.35
N LEU A 247 26.55 5.17 -16.59
CA LEU A 247 26.13 6.11 -15.53
C LEU A 247 24.82 5.66 -14.86
N LEU A 248 23.86 5.18 -15.66
CA LEU A 248 22.53 4.80 -15.20
C LEU A 248 22.49 3.52 -14.37
N ARG A 249 23.50 2.63 -14.48
CA ARG A 249 23.58 1.40 -13.67
C ARG A 249 23.55 1.67 -12.16
N ALA A 250 24.12 2.79 -11.71
CA ALA A 250 24.11 3.17 -10.31
C ALA A 250 22.70 3.53 -9.79
N ASP A 251 21.76 3.81 -10.68
CA ASP A 251 20.39 4.20 -10.38
C ASP A 251 19.38 3.06 -10.64
N GLN A 252 19.87 1.86 -10.96
CA GLN A 252 19.00 0.71 -11.16
C GLN A 252 18.46 0.21 -9.81
N GLY A 253 17.13 0.12 -9.67
CA GLY A 253 16.47 -0.43 -8.49
C GLY A 253 15.82 0.60 -7.55
N GLY A 254 15.59 0.21 -6.29
CA GLY A 254 14.81 0.94 -5.28
C GLY A 254 15.42 2.30 -4.91
N THR A 255 15.01 3.34 -5.63
CA THR A 255 15.64 4.67 -5.61
C THR A 255 14.87 5.70 -4.77
N VAL A 256 13.80 5.33 -4.07
CA VAL A 256 13.05 6.27 -3.23
C VAL A 256 12.92 5.73 -1.81
N THR A 257 13.19 6.58 -0.83
CA THR A 257 12.84 6.31 0.57
C THR A 257 11.67 7.17 0.99
N VAL A 258 10.69 6.56 1.67
CA VAL A 258 9.49 7.23 2.17
C VAL A 258 9.58 7.29 3.69
N SER A 259 9.42 8.50 4.25
CA SER A 259 9.32 8.69 5.69
C SER A 259 8.08 9.51 6.03
N VAL A 260 7.44 9.19 7.14
CA VAL A 260 6.19 9.83 7.57
C VAL A 260 6.42 10.48 8.93
N ALA A 261 6.06 11.75 9.03
CA ALA A 261 6.15 12.55 10.24
C ALA A 261 4.84 13.32 10.47
N GLY A 262 4.61 13.74 11.71
CA GLY A 262 3.42 14.51 12.08
C GLY A 262 3.07 14.37 13.55
N GLU A 263 2.04 15.07 13.97
CA GLU A 263 1.56 15.01 15.35
C GLU A 263 0.99 13.63 15.68
N GLY A 264 1.42 13.07 16.82
CA GLY A 264 0.99 11.74 17.27
C GLY A 264 1.52 10.59 16.41
N VAL A 265 2.53 10.83 15.58
CA VAL A 265 3.25 9.81 14.81
C VAL A 265 4.43 9.29 15.62
N ARG A 266 4.55 7.96 15.77
CA ARG A 266 5.69 7.28 16.40
C ARG A 266 6.34 6.31 15.41
N GLY A 267 7.66 6.18 15.48
CA GLY A 267 8.43 5.34 14.56
C GLY A 267 8.74 6.01 13.21
N ALA A 268 8.99 7.33 13.22
CA ALA A 268 9.29 8.08 12.00
C ALA A 268 10.48 7.45 11.24
N GLY A 269 10.26 7.07 9.99
CA GLY A 269 11.30 6.54 9.08
C GLY A 269 11.40 5.01 9.01
N GLY A 270 10.55 4.25 9.71
CA GLY A 270 10.48 2.79 9.57
C GLY A 270 9.40 2.31 8.58
N GLU A 271 9.46 1.03 8.19
CA GLU A 271 8.41 0.36 7.42
C GLU A 271 7.05 0.34 8.14
N HIS A 272 7.07 0.45 9.47
CA HIS A 272 5.91 0.51 10.35
C HIS A 272 5.87 1.83 11.12
N VAL A 273 4.82 2.61 10.89
CA VAL A 273 4.61 3.91 11.53
C VAL A 273 3.29 3.88 12.28
N THR A 274 3.30 4.24 13.56
CA THR A 274 2.08 4.29 14.38
C THR A 274 1.50 5.70 14.41
N VAL A 275 0.21 5.86 14.16
CA VAL A 275 -0.50 7.14 14.19
C VAL A 275 -1.60 7.09 15.27
N GLY A 276 -1.51 7.96 16.26
CA GLY A 276 -2.50 8.04 17.34
C GLY A 276 -3.84 8.59 16.86
N THR A 277 -4.96 7.87 17.04
CA THR A 277 -6.27 8.32 16.56
C THR A 277 -7.09 9.13 17.58
N GLY A 278 -6.69 9.09 18.85
CA GLY A 278 -7.41 9.70 19.96
C GLY A 278 -8.59 8.84 20.46
N ASP A 279 -9.47 9.46 21.25
CA ASP A 279 -10.58 8.83 21.97
C ASP A 279 -11.98 9.14 21.38
N ARG A 280 -12.08 10.09 20.45
CA ARG A 280 -13.35 10.55 19.87
C ARG A 280 -13.88 9.61 18.79
N THR A 281 -15.20 9.45 18.74
CA THR A 281 -15.91 8.68 17.70
C THR A 281 -16.26 9.51 16.47
N GLY A 282 -16.56 8.86 15.35
CA GLY A 282 -17.05 9.49 14.12
C GLY A 282 -16.03 9.48 12.99
N VAL A 283 -16.23 10.34 11.98
CA VAL A 283 -15.24 10.58 10.91
C VAL A 283 -14.13 11.47 11.46
N ARG A 284 -12.89 11.04 11.25
CA ARG A 284 -11.67 11.68 11.73
C ARG A 284 -10.75 11.91 10.55
N SER A 285 -10.01 13.00 10.60
CA SER A 285 -8.94 13.27 9.63
C SER A 285 -7.69 13.75 10.36
N ARG A 286 -6.52 13.47 9.79
CA ARG A 286 -5.24 14.01 10.24
C ARG A 286 -4.31 14.24 9.06
N THR A 287 -3.67 15.39 9.05
CA THR A 287 -2.62 15.73 8.09
C THR A 287 -1.29 15.17 8.57
N LEU A 288 -0.68 14.34 7.73
CA LEU A 288 0.66 13.79 7.87
C LEU A 288 1.60 14.52 6.90
N ARG A 289 2.88 14.56 7.22
CA ARG A 289 3.96 15.03 6.34
C ARG A 289 4.70 13.81 5.82
N VAL A 290 4.59 13.54 4.53
CA VAL A 290 5.30 12.45 3.86
C VAL A 290 6.52 13.04 3.18
N THR A 291 7.71 12.67 3.66
CA THR A 291 8.97 13.08 3.05
C THR A 291 9.46 11.97 2.14
N LEU A 292 9.56 12.31 0.85
CA LEU A 292 10.11 11.47 -0.20
C LEU A 292 11.54 11.90 -0.45
N GLU A 293 12.45 10.94 -0.52
CA GLU A 293 13.86 11.20 -0.82
C GLU A 293 14.31 10.32 -1.98
N SER A 294 14.81 10.94 -3.04
CA SER A 294 15.45 10.26 -4.15
C SER A 294 16.88 9.85 -3.75
N LYS A 295 17.19 8.58 -3.93
CA LYS A 295 18.52 7.97 -3.84
C LYS A 295 19.18 7.82 -5.23
N ALA A 296 18.46 8.13 -6.30
CA ALA A 296 19.04 8.18 -7.64
C ALA A 296 20.06 9.32 -7.75
N ARG A 297 21.16 9.07 -8.45
CA ARG A 297 22.27 10.00 -8.69
C ARG A 297 22.09 10.82 -9.96
N HIS A 298 21.40 10.27 -10.95
CA HIS A 298 21.26 10.84 -12.28
C HIS A 298 19.80 10.89 -12.77
N VAL A 299 19.00 9.88 -12.45
CA VAL A 299 17.65 9.71 -12.97
C VAL A 299 16.65 10.55 -12.18
N PRO A 300 15.90 11.47 -12.83
CA PRO A 300 14.77 12.13 -12.19
C PRO A 300 13.61 11.13 -12.01
N LEU A 301 12.98 11.17 -10.84
CA LEU A 301 11.93 10.23 -10.45
C LEU A 301 10.61 10.95 -10.29
N THR A 302 9.53 10.33 -10.75
CA THR A 302 8.17 10.75 -10.52
C THR A 302 7.52 9.77 -9.55
N VAL A 303 7.06 10.28 -8.41
CA VAL A 303 6.47 9.47 -7.35
C VAL A 303 4.98 9.74 -7.25
N ARG A 304 4.17 8.69 -7.35
CA ARG A 304 2.73 8.73 -7.11
C ARG A 304 2.40 8.04 -5.80
N LEU A 305 1.75 8.76 -4.89
CA LEU A 305 1.32 8.22 -3.61
C LEU A 305 -0.11 7.67 -3.73
N THR A 306 -0.28 6.41 -3.36
CA THR A 306 -1.58 5.74 -3.25
C THR A 306 -1.72 5.13 -1.85
N THR A 307 -2.97 4.97 -1.39
CA THR A 307 -3.24 4.31 -0.10
C THR A 307 -4.04 3.05 -0.34
N THR A 308 -3.71 1.99 0.38
CA THR A 308 -4.40 0.70 0.35
C THR A 308 -4.94 0.41 1.75
N GLY A 309 -6.24 0.15 1.85
CA GLY A 309 -6.91 -0.16 3.12
C GLY A 309 -7.43 -1.60 3.12
N SER A 310 -7.39 -2.26 4.27
CA SER A 310 -8.03 -3.57 4.45
C SER A 310 -9.57 -3.44 4.40
N ALA A 311 -10.24 -4.39 3.75
CA ALA A 311 -11.70 -4.42 3.64
C ALA A 311 -12.39 -4.36 5.01
N GLY A 312 -13.37 -3.47 5.18
CA GLY A 312 -14.05 -3.22 6.46
C GLY A 312 -13.26 -2.33 7.45
N GLY A 313 -12.05 -1.92 7.09
CA GLY A 313 -11.22 -0.98 7.83
C GLY A 313 -11.50 0.50 7.50
N PRO A 314 -10.71 1.42 8.07
CA PRO A 314 -10.82 2.86 7.81
C PRO A 314 -10.68 3.16 6.32
N ARG A 315 -11.63 3.92 5.77
CA ARG A 315 -11.56 4.41 4.39
C ARG A 315 -10.64 5.62 4.33
N SER A 316 -9.44 5.43 3.81
CA SER A 316 -8.53 6.52 3.48
C SER A 316 -8.90 7.11 2.13
N THR A 317 -9.52 8.28 2.12
CA THR A 317 -9.45 9.18 0.97
C THR A 317 -8.23 10.06 1.16
N PRO A 318 -7.20 9.96 0.30
CA PRO A 318 -6.08 10.88 0.36
C PRO A 318 -6.60 12.29 0.10
N ALA A 319 -6.58 13.17 1.11
CA ALA A 319 -6.74 14.60 0.90
C ALA A 319 -5.33 15.20 0.79
N GLY A 320 -4.80 15.18 -0.43
CA GLY A 320 -3.45 15.56 -0.80
C GLY A 320 -3.24 15.32 -2.30
N PRO A 321 -2.20 15.88 -2.93
CA PRO A 321 -2.09 15.90 -4.38
C PRO A 321 -2.09 14.47 -4.94
N THR A 322 -3.16 14.14 -5.66
CA THR A 322 -3.18 13.03 -6.62
C THR A 322 -2.19 13.26 -7.75
N ALA A 323 -1.70 14.50 -7.89
CA ALA A 323 -0.66 14.87 -8.83
C ALA A 323 0.66 14.16 -8.46
N PRO A 324 1.32 13.50 -9.42
CA PRO A 324 2.64 12.93 -9.22
C PRO A 324 3.64 13.99 -8.77
N VAL A 325 4.61 13.58 -7.94
CA VAL A 325 5.65 14.44 -7.41
C VAL A 325 6.97 14.09 -8.08
N THR A 326 7.49 15.01 -8.89
CA THR A 326 8.82 14.86 -9.48
C THR A 326 9.90 15.24 -8.46
N LEU A 327 10.90 14.37 -8.34
CA LEU A 327 12.11 14.49 -7.54
C LEU A 327 13.32 14.52 -8.48
N ARG A 328 14.16 15.53 -8.35
CA ARG A 328 15.50 15.54 -8.95
C ARG A 328 16.39 14.50 -8.28
N PRO A 329 17.50 14.12 -8.90
CA PRO A 329 18.48 13.24 -8.26
C PRO A 329 18.93 13.78 -6.90
N GLY A 330 18.90 12.92 -5.87
CA GLY A 330 19.22 13.30 -4.49
C GLY A 330 18.22 14.22 -3.78
N GLU A 331 17.12 14.64 -4.42
CA GLU A 331 16.18 15.59 -3.85
C GLU A 331 15.35 14.97 -2.73
N LYS A 332 15.10 15.77 -1.68
CA LYS A 332 14.11 15.47 -0.64
C LYS A 332 12.94 16.44 -0.75
N LYS A 333 11.72 15.93 -0.80
CA LYS A 333 10.50 16.73 -0.88
C LYS A 333 9.46 16.24 0.11
N THR A 334 8.87 17.18 0.85
CA THR A 334 7.83 16.87 1.83
C THR A 334 6.47 17.28 1.30
N VAL A 335 5.53 16.35 1.32
CA VAL A 335 4.18 16.51 0.78
C VAL A 335 3.18 16.32 1.91
N PRO A 336 2.21 17.23 2.09
CA PRO A 336 1.13 17.03 3.05
C PRO A 336 0.16 15.97 2.53
N MET A 337 -0.19 15.01 3.38
CA MET A 337 -1.16 13.96 3.08
C MET A 337 -2.19 13.89 4.21
N THR A 338 -3.46 14.09 3.90
CA THR A 338 -4.53 13.95 4.89
C THR A 338 -5.07 12.53 4.86
N LEU A 339 -4.97 11.85 5.98
CA LEU A 339 -5.56 10.54 6.22
C LEU A 339 -6.94 10.74 6.85
N THR A 340 -7.96 10.11 6.29
CA THR A 340 -9.32 10.08 6.84
C THR A 340 -9.66 8.67 7.32
N TRP A 341 -10.34 8.54 8.45
CA TRP A 341 -10.83 7.26 8.96
C TRP A 341 -12.14 7.41 9.72
N ARG A 342 -12.86 6.31 9.91
CA ARG A 342 -14.08 6.27 10.72
C ARG A 342 -13.82 5.41 11.95
N GLN A 343 -14.06 5.99 13.12
CA GLN A 343 -13.84 5.37 14.42
C GLN A 343 -15.21 5.22 15.10
N GLU A 344 -15.84 4.05 14.94
CA GLU A 344 -17.17 3.81 15.50
C GLU A 344 -17.08 3.26 16.93
N PRO A 345 -18.02 3.64 17.82
CA PRO A 345 -18.12 3.01 19.12
C PRO A 345 -18.39 1.51 18.93
N ARG A 346 -17.68 0.69 19.71
CA ARG A 346 -17.96 -0.75 19.76
C ARG A 346 -18.99 -1.06 20.83
N PHE A 347 -19.76 -2.10 20.57
CA PHE A 347 -20.67 -2.68 21.55
C PHE A 347 -19.90 -3.05 22.83
N SER A 348 -20.39 -2.58 23.98
CA SER A 348 -19.91 -3.01 25.29
C SER A 348 -21.05 -2.93 26.30
N LEU A 349 -21.23 -4.00 27.08
CA LEU A 349 -22.18 -4.02 28.21
C LEU A 349 -21.67 -3.21 29.41
N VAL A 350 -20.34 -3.04 29.50
CA VAL A 350 -19.68 -2.31 30.59
C VAL A 350 -19.17 -0.96 30.06
N PRO A 351 -19.41 0.15 30.78
CA PRO A 351 -18.78 1.43 30.45
C PRO A 351 -17.26 1.28 30.46
N GLY A 352 -16.60 1.60 29.34
CA GLY A 352 -15.16 1.49 29.23
C GLY A 352 -14.66 1.85 27.83
N SER A 353 -13.37 2.14 27.71
CA SER A 353 -12.70 2.28 26.42
C SER A 353 -12.21 0.93 25.91
N ARG A 354 -12.22 0.74 24.59
CA ARG A 354 -11.56 -0.39 23.93
C ARG A 354 -10.57 0.10 22.90
N ASP A 355 -9.51 -0.68 22.69
CA ASP A 355 -8.50 -0.37 21.68
C ASP A 355 -9.11 -0.40 20.28
N PHE A 356 -8.84 0.68 19.54
CA PHE A 356 -9.05 0.80 18.12
C PHE A 356 -7.71 0.58 17.42
N GLN A 357 -7.69 -0.38 16.49
CA GLN A 357 -6.53 -0.66 15.65
C GLN A 357 -6.97 -0.81 14.21
N ALA A 358 -6.25 -0.15 13.31
CA ALA A 358 -6.44 -0.32 11.88
C ALA A 358 -5.13 -0.12 11.12
N ARG A 359 -4.98 -0.77 9.97
CA ARG A 359 -3.77 -0.67 9.14
C ARG A 359 -4.10 -0.07 7.79
N VAL A 360 -3.26 0.87 7.36
CA VAL A 360 -3.31 1.50 6.03
C VAL A 360 -1.93 1.38 5.40
N GLY A 361 -1.84 0.82 4.20
CA GLY A 361 -0.59 0.78 3.43
C GLY A 361 -0.46 2.04 2.59
N LEU A 362 0.57 2.85 2.85
CA LEU A 362 0.98 3.93 1.97
C LEU A 362 1.92 3.36 0.91
N ARG A 363 1.51 3.39 -0.36
CA ARG A 363 2.29 2.90 -1.49
C ARG A 363 2.82 4.09 -2.29
N ALA A 364 4.12 4.12 -2.52
CA ALA A 364 4.79 5.07 -3.40
C ALA A 364 5.17 4.35 -4.69
N GLU A 365 4.42 4.61 -5.76
CA GLU A 365 4.74 4.13 -7.10
C GLU A 365 5.78 5.06 -7.70
N VAL A 366 6.93 4.50 -8.07
CA VAL A 366 8.06 5.25 -8.61
C VAL A 366 8.16 4.96 -10.10
N SER A 367 8.18 6.02 -10.91
CA SER A 367 8.41 5.94 -12.35
C SER A 367 9.43 6.99 -12.78
N SER A 368 9.90 6.90 -14.02
CA SER A 368 10.67 7.96 -14.66
C SER A 368 10.35 8.01 -16.15
N ALA A 369 10.24 9.22 -16.70
CA ALA A 369 10.08 9.44 -18.13
C ALA A 369 11.26 8.89 -18.95
N TRP A 370 12.41 8.61 -18.30
CA TRP A 370 13.59 8.05 -18.97
C TRP A 370 13.45 6.54 -19.21
N THR A 371 12.64 5.84 -18.41
CA THR A 371 12.60 4.36 -18.36
C THR A 371 12.37 3.74 -19.75
N THR A 372 11.39 4.23 -20.49
CA THR A 372 11.06 3.71 -21.83
C THR A 372 12.20 3.92 -22.83
N THR A 373 12.80 5.11 -22.83
CA THR A 373 13.90 5.47 -23.73
C THR A 373 15.17 4.71 -23.39
N VAL A 374 15.44 4.46 -22.10
CA VAL A 374 16.57 3.66 -21.63
C VAL A 374 16.41 2.19 -22.03
N ARG A 375 15.23 1.60 -21.81
CA ARG A 375 14.95 0.19 -22.15
C ARG A 375 14.91 -0.06 -23.65
N GLY A 376 14.32 0.86 -24.41
CA GLY A 376 14.19 0.73 -25.86
C GLY A 376 15.41 1.28 -26.59
N SER A 377 15.53 2.60 -26.63
CA SER A 377 16.50 3.27 -27.49
C SER A 377 17.95 3.11 -27.02
N LEU A 378 18.23 3.10 -25.71
CA LEU A 378 19.60 2.93 -25.19
C LEU A 378 20.00 1.46 -25.06
N GLY A 379 19.04 0.54 -25.18
CA GLY A 379 19.27 -0.90 -25.21
C GLY A 379 19.46 -1.56 -23.84
N GLU A 380 19.13 -0.88 -22.73
CA GLU A 380 19.23 -1.45 -21.38
C GLU A 380 17.86 -1.99 -20.93
N SER A 381 17.46 -3.14 -21.49
CA SER A 381 16.11 -3.70 -21.35
C SER A 381 15.70 -4.05 -19.91
N THR A 382 16.68 -4.25 -19.02
CA THR A 382 16.51 -4.55 -17.59
C THR A 382 16.45 -3.32 -16.69
N PHE A 383 16.59 -2.11 -17.24
CA PHE A 383 16.52 -0.88 -16.46
C PHE A 383 15.14 -0.71 -15.80
N SER A 384 15.12 -0.41 -14.51
CA SER A 384 13.92 -0.14 -13.72
C SER A 384 14.23 0.86 -12.60
N THR A 385 13.29 1.74 -12.31
CA THR A 385 13.34 2.70 -11.19
C THR A 385 12.98 2.07 -9.83
N GLY A 386 12.86 0.75 -9.77
CA GLY A 386 12.60 -0.03 -8.57
C GLY A 386 11.14 -0.46 -8.42
N GLU A 387 10.89 -1.27 -7.39
CA GLU A 387 9.55 -1.67 -7.02
C GLU A 387 8.85 -0.58 -6.18
N PRO A 388 7.51 -0.56 -6.15
CA PRO A 388 6.77 0.37 -5.32
C PRO A 388 7.09 0.18 -3.83
N VAL A 389 7.41 1.28 -3.16
CA VAL A 389 7.73 1.26 -1.73
C VAL A 389 6.43 1.28 -0.94
N VAL A 390 6.27 0.35 0.02
CA VAL A 390 5.08 0.25 0.86
C VAL A 390 5.46 0.55 2.31
N THR A 391 4.83 1.56 2.91
CA THR A 391 4.95 1.89 4.32
C THR A 391 3.63 1.57 5.03
N ALA A 392 3.66 0.71 6.04
CA ALA A 392 2.49 0.37 6.83
C ALA A 392 2.24 1.44 7.90
N LEU A 393 1.05 2.04 7.87
CA LEU A 393 0.55 2.97 8.86
C LEU A 393 -0.41 2.24 9.80
N ASP A 394 -0.02 2.03 11.04
CA ASP A 394 -0.86 1.45 12.08
C ASP A 394 -1.55 2.58 12.86
N LEU A 395 -2.87 2.73 12.65
CA LEU A 395 -3.72 3.64 13.40
C LEU A 395 -4.06 3.00 14.74
N ARG A 396 -3.70 3.66 15.85
CA ARG A 396 -3.99 3.18 17.22
C ARG A 396 -4.67 4.24 18.06
N GLY A 397 -5.73 3.87 18.78
CA GLY A 397 -6.39 4.74 19.75
C GLY A 397 -7.43 3.99 20.55
N THR A 398 -8.42 4.69 21.09
CA THR A 398 -9.45 4.09 21.94
C THR A 398 -10.84 4.52 21.52
N VAL A 399 -11.82 3.63 21.55
CA VAL A 399 -13.23 3.96 21.34
C VAL A 399 -14.03 3.78 22.62
N PRO A 400 -14.96 4.70 22.95
CA PRO A 400 -15.89 4.47 24.04
C PRO A 400 -16.80 3.29 23.69
N GLY A 401 -16.99 2.40 24.66
CA GLY A 401 -18.00 1.36 24.61
C GLY A 401 -19.38 1.99 24.75
N ARG A 402 -20.28 1.70 23.79
CA ARG A 402 -21.68 2.14 23.89
C ARG A 402 -22.54 0.91 24.22
N PRO A 403 -23.34 0.96 25.31
CA PRO A 403 -24.33 -0.08 25.53
C PRO A 403 -25.28 -0.11 24.35
N PRO A 404 -25.73 -1.30 23.93
CA PRO A 404 -26.63 -1.39 22.80
C PRO A 404 -27.92 -0.61 23.12
N GLY A 405 -28.47 0.08 22.13
CA GLY A 405 -29.70 0.86 22.30
C GLY A 405 -30.87 0.02 22.84
N TRP A 406 -30.88 -1.29 22.60
CA TRP A 406 -31.89 -2.22 23.11
C TRP A 406 -31.77 -2.54 24.60
N LEU A 407 -30.63 -2.26 25.26
CA LEU A 407 -30.48 -2.54 26.69
C LEU A 407 -31.42 -1.68 27.53
N TYR A 408 -31.58 -0.40 27.16
CA TYR A 408 -32.45 0.54 27.86
C TYR A 408 -33.92 0.08 27.90
N PRO A 409 -34.58 -0.24 26.77
CA PRO A 409 -35.95 -0.74 26.80
C PRO A 409 -36.04 -2.11 27.49
N LEU A 410 -35.02 -2.96 27.42
CA LEU A 410 -35.02 -4.24 28.13
C LEU A 410 -34.94 -4.07 29.66
N VAL A 411 -34.07 -3.20 30.16
CA VAL A 411 -33.99 -2.86 31.60
C VAL A 411 -35.30 -2.23 32.07
N LEU A 412 -35.87 -1.31 31.28
CA LEU A 412 -37.17 -0.71 31.58
C LEU A 412 -38.28 -1.77 31.64
N LEU A 413 -38.32 -2.70 30.68
CA LEU A 413 -39.28 -3.80 30.65
C LEU A 413 -39.15 -4.69 31.89
N VAL A 414 -37.93 -5.05 32.29
CA VAL A 414 -37.69 -5.84 33.51
C VAL A 414 -38.15 -5.10 34.77
N LEU A 415 -37.90 -3.79 34.87
CA LEU A 415 -38.40 -2.97 35.98
C LEU A 415 -39.94 -2.86 36.00
N LEU A 416 -40.57 -2.72 34.84
CA LEU A 416 -42.02 -2.68 34.72
C LEU A 416 -42.66 -4.04 35.08
N LEU A 417 -42.10 -5.14 34.59
CA LEU A 417 -42.57 -6.48 34.93
C LEU A 417 -42.35 -6.79 36.43
N GLY A 418 -41.19 -6.41 36.97
CA GLY A 418 -40.87 -6.56 38.39
C GLY A 418 -41.82 -5.77 39.29
N SER A 419 -42.08 -4.50 38.97
CA SER A 419 -43.03 -3.67 39.71
C SER A 419 -44.48 -4.16 39.58
N ALA A 420 -44.89 -4.61 38.39
CA ALA A 420 -46.20 -5.24 38.19
C ALA A 420 -46.35 -6.55 39.00
N LEU A 421 -45.30 -7.37 39.07
CA LEU A 421 -45.30 -8.59 39.88
C LEU A 421 -45.39 -8.27 41.38
N VAL A 422 -44.59 -7.32 41.88
CA VAL A 422 -44.64 -6.86 43.28
C VAL A 422 -46.01 -6.29 43.60
N TRP A 423 -46.58 -5.48 42.72
CA TRP A 423 -47.93 -4.93 42.85
C TRP A 423 -49.00 -6.03 42.88
N HIS A 424 -48.90 -7.02 42.00
CA HIS A 424 -49.82 -8.15 41.93
C HIS A 424 -49.76 -9.00 43.20
N VAL A 425 -48.55 -9.32 43.69
CA VAL A 425 -48.34 -10.06 44.94
C VAL A 425 -48.85 -9.25 46.13
N HIS A 426 -48.60 -7.94 46.17
CA HIS A 426 -49.10 -7.05 47.21
C HIS A 426 -50.64 -6.99 47.23
N ARG A 427 -51.28 -6.90 46.05
CA ARG A 427 -52.74 -6.93 45.91
C ARG A 427 -53.34 -8.28 46.29
N ARG A 428 -52.67 -9.40 45.95
CA ARG A 428 -53.11 -10.74 46.37
C ARG A 428 -52.99 -10.95 47.88
N ARG A 429 -51.94 -10.44 48.53
CA ARG A 429 -51.73 -10.61 49.98
C ARG A 429 -52.68 -9.75 50.83
N ASN A 430 -53.13 -8.62 50.31
CA ASN A 430 -54.02 -7.67 50.99
C ASN A 430 -55.33 -7.50 50.19
N PRO A 431 -56.23 -8.50 50.23
CA PRO A 431 -57.51 -8.41 49.54
C PRO A 431 -58.35 -7.23 50.06
N GLU A 432 -59.19 -6.68 49.18
CA GLU A 432 -60.21 -5.71 49.59
C GLU A 432 -61.23 -6.41 50.47
N LEU A 433 -61.55 -5.76 51.58
CA LEU A 433 -62.56 -6.16 52.53
C LEU A 433 -63.95 -5.93 51.93
N SER A 434 -64.84 -6.91 52.10
CA SER A 434 -66.24 -6.82 51.72
C SER A 434 -67.14 -7.45 52.79
N GLY A 435 -68.39 -6.99 52.86
CA GLY A 435 -69.38 -7.43 53.85
C GLY A 435 -69.36 -6.59 55.12
N PHE A 436 -69.78 -7.20 56.23
CA PHE A 436 -69.94 -6.52 57.52
C PHE A 436 -69.22 -7.30 58.62
N LEU A 437 -68.55 -6.58 59.52
CA LEU A 437 -68.09 -7.15 60.78
C LEU A 437 -69.22 -6.97 61.80
N VAL A 438 -69.72 -8.08 62.32
CA VAL A 438 -70.71 -8.09 63.40
C VAL A 438 -69.96 -8.16 64.71
N VAL A 439 -70.02 -7.08 65.48
CA VAL A 439 -69.49 -7.00 66.83
C VAL A 439 -70.60 -7.40 67.78
N THR A 440 -70.40 -8.48 68.53
CA THR A 440 -71.37 -9.01 69.49
C THR A 440 -70.82 -8.81 70.90
N ASP A 441 -71.60 -8.10 71.73
CA ASP A 441 -71.34 -8.06 73.16
C ASP A 441 -71.76 -9.40 73.78
N LEU A 442 -70.79 -10.15 74.32
CA LEU A 442 -71.02 -11.47 74.90
C LEU A 442 -71.88 -11.43 76.18
N ARG A 443 -72.02 -10.28 76.84
CA ARG A 443 -72.81 -10.15 78.06
C ARG A 443 -74.27 -9.81 77.78
N THR A 444 -74.51 -8.94 76.81
CA THR A 444 -75.86 -8.43 76.49
C THR A 444 -76.49 -9.10 75.27
N GLY A 445 -75.69 -9.74 74.42
CA GLY A 445 -76.13 -10.28 73.14
C GLY A 445 -76.34 -9.22 72.06
N ASN A 446 -76.15 -7.93 72.36
CA ASN A 446 -76.33 -6.85 71.40
C ASN A 446 -75.31 -6.96 70.26
N ARG A 447 -75.78 -6.77 69.03
CA ARG A 447 -74.99 -6.84 67.81
C ARG A 447 -74.89 -5.47 67.17
N ARG A 448 -73.69 -5.07 66.77
CA ARG A 448 -73.43 -3.87 65.98
C ARG A 448 -72.70 -4.25 64.71
N THR A 449 -73.21 -3.82 63.57
CA THR A 449 -72.59 -4.07 62.26
C THR A 449 -71.66 -2.91 61.90
N ILE A 450 -70.48 -3.25 61.39
CA ILE A 450 -69.50 -2.29 60.85
C ILE A 450 -69.28 -2.65 59.38
N PRO A 451 -69.60 -1.77 58.42
CA PRO A 451 -69.36 -2.04 57.01
C PRO A 451 -67.85 -2.15 56.76
N LEU A 452 -67.45 -3.23 56.09
CA LEU A 452 -66.06 -3.48 55.73
C LEU A 452 -65.83 -3.01 54.30
N HIS A 453 -65.16 -1.87 54.13
CA HIS A 453 -64.84 -1.29 52.81
C HIS A 453 -63.36 -0.90 52.73
N GLY A 454 -62.74 -1.08 51.55
CA GLY A 454 -61.31 -0.82 51.37
C GLY A 454 -60.44 -1.99 51.86
N ARG A 455 -59.16 -1.76 52.16
CA ARG A 455 -58.22 -2.83 52.59
C ARG A 455 -57.99 -2.90 54.09
N GLU A 456 -58.36 -1.83 54.79
CA GLU A 456 -58.24 -1.69 56.22
C GLU A 456 -59.39 -0.82 56.71
N VAL A 457 -60.11 -1.29 57.72
CA VAL A 457 -61.15 -0.51 58.40
C VAL A 457 -60.75 -0.38 59.85
N THR A 458 -60.70 0.85 60.36
CA THR A 458 -60.53 1.12 61.78
C THR A 458 -61.76 1.82 62.29
N GLN A 459 -62.41 1.23 63.30
CA GLN A 459 -63.64 1.74 63.87
C GLN A 459 -63.59 1.65 65.39
N GLU A 460 -64.07 2.68 66.07
CA GLU A 460 -64.30 2.64 67.50
C GLU A 460 -65.67 2.00 67.77
N THR A 461 -65.69 1.01 68.65
CA THR A 461 -66.89 0.28 69.03
C THR A 461 -67.06 0.31 70.54
N ASP A 462 -68.31 0.49 70.98
CA ASP A 462 -68.73 0.38 72.36
C ASP A 462 -69.61 -0.88 72.44
N ALA A 463 -69.09 -1.94 73.07
CA ALA A 463 -69.81 -3.19 73.32
C ALA A 463 -70.16 -3.26 74.81
N GLY A 464 -71.35 -2.78 75.17
CA GLY A 464 -71.77 -2.64 76.57
C GLY A 464 -70.97 -1.56 77.31
N GLN A 465 -70.22 -1.94 78.34
CA GLN A 465 -69.34 -1.03 79.11
C GLN A 465 -67.89 -1.02 78.59
N VAL A 466 -67.61 -1.68 77.46
CA VAL A 466 -66.26 -1.83 76.91
C VAL A 466 -66.10 -0.97 75.66
N ARG A 467 -65.26 0.07 75.75
CA ARG A 467 -64.81 0.87 74.60
C ARG A 467 -63.55 0.26 74.02
N ALA A 468 -63.57 -0.04 72.72
CA ALA A 468 -62.43 -0.60 72.00
C ALA A 468 -62.28 -0.01 70.60
N ARG A 469 -61.04 0.15 70.16
CA ARG A 469 -60.69 0.44 68.77
C ARG A 469 -60.40 -0.88 68.06
N VAL A 470 -61.14 -1.12 66.98
CA VAL A 470 -61.02 -2.35 66.20
C VAL A 470 -60.46 -1.98 64.82
N THR A 471 -59.33 -2.58 64.48
CA THR A 471 -58.73 -2.48 63.14
C THR A 471 -58.84 -3.84 62.46
N VAL A 472 -59.52 -3.88 61.32
CA VAL A 472 -59.71 -5.06 60.50
C VAL A 472 -58.91 -4.92 59.22
N ARG A 473 -58.13 -5.95 58.87
CA ARG A 473 -57.40 -6.05 57.60
C ARG A 473 -57.66 -7.38 56.93
N GLY A 474 -57.81 -7.36 55.61
CA GLY A 474 -57.91 -8.58 54.82
C GLY A 474 -56.54 -9.22 54.65
N ARG A 475 -56.42 -10.52 54.86
CA ARG A 475 -55.19 -11.27 54.61
C ARG A 475 -55.50 -12.62 53.98
N GLN A 476 -54.57 -13.13 53.18
CA GLN A 476 -54.60 -14.52 52.73
C GLN A 476 -53.72 -15.38 53.64
N GLU A 477 -54.31 -16.39 54.26
CA GLU A 477 -53.62 -17.37 55.11
C GLU A 477 -53.99 -18.78 54.62
N ALA A 478 -52.96 -19.61 54.33
CA ALA A 478 -53.13 -20.93 53.73
C ALA A 478 -54.04 -20.98 52.47
N GLY A 479 -54.04 -19.91 51.67
CA GLY A 479 -54.85 -19.78 50.45
C GLY A 479 -56.32 -19.42 50.68
N ARG A 480 -56.70 -19.08 51.92
CA ARG A 480 -58.05 -18.64 52.27
C ARG A 480 -58.05 -17.16 52.71
N PRO A 481 -59.05 -16.37 52.32
CA PRO A 481 -59.22 -15.03 52.86
C PRO A 481 -59.64 -15.11 54.33
N VAL A 482 -58.87 -14.45 55.19
CA VAL A 482 -59.14 -14.27 56.61
C VAL A 482 -59.14 -12.79 56.95
N LEU A 483 -59.93 -12.41 57.94
CA LEU A 483 -59.89 -11.07 58.51
C LEU A 483 -58.96 -11.07 59.70
N VAL A 484 -57.85 -10.34 59.62
CA VAL A 484 -57.02 -10.07 60.79
C VAL A 484 -57.68 -8.94 61.56
N VAL A 485 -58.22 -9.28 62.73
CA VAL A 485 -58.90 -8.34 63.62
C VAL A 485 -57.95 -8.02 64.76
N ARG A 486 -57.61 -6.74 64.91
CA ARG A 486 -56.86 -6.21 66.03
C ARG A 486 -57.81 -5.42 66.91
N CYS A 487 -57.91 -5.80 68.16
CA CYS A 487 -58.74 -5.13 69.15
C CYS A 487 -57.84 -4.45 70.17
N GLU A 488 -57.98 -3.13 70.32
CA GLU A 488 -57.33 -2.36 71.38
C GLU A 488 -58.41 -1.81 72.31
N ARG A 489 -58.51 -2.38 73.51
CA ARG A 489 -59.52 -2.05 74.51
C ARG A 489 -58.98 -1.03 75.50
N ASP A 490 -59.76 0.01 75.77
CA ASP A 490 -59.41 0.99 76.79
C ASP A 490 -59.48 0.37 78.20
N ALA A 491 -58.68 0.91 79.11
CA ALA A 491 -58.61 0.43 80.48
C ALA A 491 -59.90 0.78 81.26
N PRO A 492 -60.36 -0.09 82.17
CA PRO A 492 -61.59 0.17 82.96
C PRO A 492 -61.47 1.37 83.92
N ARG A 493 -60.26 1.84 84.20
CA ARG A 493 -59.96 2.98 85.07
C ARG A 493 -58.93 3.87 84.38
N ALA A 494 -59.05 5.19 84.59
CA ALA A 494 -58.07 6.15 84.09
C ALA A 494 -56.65 5.78 84.60
N GLY A 495 -55.71 5.55 83.68
CA GLY A 495 -54.32 5.17 83.98
C GLY A 495 -54.01 3.66 83.94
N GLY A 496 -54.97 2.78 83.68
CA GLY A 496 -54.70 1.35 83.48
C GLY A 496 -54.11 1.03 82.10
N GLU A 497 -53.49 -0.16 81.96
CA GLU A 497 -52.98 -0.63 80.67
C GLU A 497 -54.11 -0.99 79.69
N ARG A 498 -53.92 -0.61 78.42
CA ARG A 498 -54.82 -1.02 77.33
C ARG A 498 -54.60 -2.49 77.02
N LEU A 499 -55.68 -3.25 76.94
CA LEU A 499 -55.61 -4.64 76.48
C LEU A 499 -55.54 -4.64 74.95
N ARG A 500 -54.47 -5.22 74.40
CA ARG A 500 -54.30 -5.40 72.96
C ARG A 500 -54.37 -6.88 72.63
N ASP A 501 -55.27 -7.23 71.73
CA ASP A 501 -55.43 -8.60 71.26
C ASP A 501 -55.52 -8.60 69.74
N THR A 502 -55.02 -9.66 69.12
CA THR A 502 -55.03 -9.81 67.66
C THR A 502 -55.34 -11.24 67.31
N GLY A 503 -56.38 -11.43 66.51
CA GLY A 503 -56.79 -12.74 66.05
C GLY A 503 -57.23 -12.74 64.60
N THR A 504 -57.40 -13.93 64.06
CA THR A 504 -57.93 -14.15 62.73
C THR A 504 -59.38 -14.59 62.83
N CYS A 505 -60.24 -13.89 62.09
CA CYS A 505 -61.64 -14.27 61.90
C CYS A 505 -61.75 -14.83 60.48
N GLU A 506 -61.96 -16.14 60.37
CA GLU A 506 -62.33 -16.74 59.09
C GLU A 506 -63.73 -16.25 58.69
N LEU A 507 -64.00 -16.13 57.38
CA LEU A 507 -65.31 -15.73 56.88
C LEU A 507 -66.39 -16.72 57.36
N GLY A 508 -67.50 -16.21 57.89
CA GLY A 508 -68.59 -17.01 58.47
C GLY A 508 -68.29 -17.66 59.84
N LYS A 509 -67.09 -17.47 60.40
CA LYS A 509 -66.77 -17.88 61.78
C LYS A 509 -66.82 -16.69 62.73
N SER A 510 -66.87 -16.99 64.02
CA SER A 510 -66.68 -16.02 65.09
C SER A 510 -65.35 -16.22 65.79
N THR A 511 -64.77 -15.12 66.26
CA THR A 511 -63.61 -15.10 67.16
C THR A 511 -63.88 -14.13 68.30
N VAL A 512 -63.28 -14.38 69.47
CA VAL A 512 -63.42 -13.50 70.63
C VAL A 512 -62.08 -12.86 70.90
N LEU A 513 -62.05 -11.52 70.88
CA LEU A 513 -60.85 -10.73 71.19
C LEU A 513 -61.21 -9.67 72.22
N CYS A 514 -60.35 -9.47 73.22
CA CYS A 514 -60.58 -8.50 74.29
C CYS A 514 -61.92 -8.66 75.07
N GLY A 515 -62.55 -9.84 75.01
CA GLY A 515 -63.87 -10.12 75.58
C GLY A 515 -65.06 -9.68 74.72
N ILE A 516 -64.82 -9.33 73.45
CA ILE A 516 -65.84 -8.95 72.47
C ILE A 516 -65.89 -10.04 71.39
N GLY A 517 -67.08 -10.48 71.00
CA GLY A 517 -67.27 -11.41 69.90
C GLY A 517 -67.24 -10.69 68.55
N PHE A 518 -66.49 -11.21 67.59
CA PHE A 518 -66.42 -10.72 66.23
C PHE A 518 -66.83 -11.83 65.29
N SER A 519 -67.79 -11.60 64.41
CA SER A 519 -68.08 -12.49 63.30
C SER A 519 -68.16 -11.72 61.99
N HIS A 520 -67.83 -12.38 60.89
CA HIS A 520 -68.02 -11.83 59.55
C HIS A 520 -69.38 -12.25 59.01
N ALA A 521 -70.13 -11.30 58.46
CA ALA A 521 -71.38 -11.56 57.75
C ALA A 521 -71.27 -11.04 56.31
N THR A 522 -71.75 -11.83 55.36
CA THR A 522 -71.90 -11.37 53.98
C THR A 522 -73.14 -10.49 53.84
N GLU A 523 -73.22 -9.66 52.79
CA GLU A 523 -74.35 -8.74 52.56
C GLU A 523 -75.71 -9.46 52.53
N ASN A 524 -75.73 -10.72 52.09
CA ASN A 524 -76.93 -11.56 52.09
C ASN A 524 -77.33 -12.09 53.49
N GLU A 525 -76.40 -12.14 54.45
CA GLU A 525 -76.68 -12.56 55.84
C GLU A 525 -77.02 -11.37 56.75
N ALA A 526 -76.50 -10.18 56.44
CA ALA A 526 -76.76 -8.97 57.23
C ALA A 526 -78.23 -8.51 57.17
N VAL A 527 -78.91 -8.77 56.03
CA VAL A 527 -80.34 -8.42 55.83
C VAL A 527 -81.28 -9.34 56.63
N VAL A 528 -80.81 -10.50 57.10
CA VAL A 528 -81.61 -11.46 57.89
C VAL A 528 -81.46 -11.22 59.41
N LEU A 529 -80.54 -10.35 59.82
CA LEU A 529 -80.18 -10.11 61.24
C LEU A 529 -80.58 -8.71 61.77
N GLN A 530 -81.23 -7.89 60.94
CA GLN A 530 -81.94 -6.67 61.37
C GLN A 530 -83.41 -6.99 61.62
#